data_AF-A0A4R6QRB7-F1
#
_entry.id   AF-A0A4R6QRB7-F1
#
_cell.length_a   1.000
_cell.length_b   1.000
_cell.length_c   1.000
_cell.angle_alpha   90.00
_cell.angle_beta   90.00
_cell.angle_gamma   90.00
#
_symmetry.space_group_name_H-M   'P 1'
#
loop_
_entity.id
_entity.type
_entity.pdbx_description
1 polymer ?
#
loop_
_entity_poly.entity_id
_entity_poly.type
_entity_poly.pdbx_seq_one_letter_code
_entity_poly.pdbx_strand_id
1 'polypeptide(L)'
;MGRSTTFEKDDMGAHARLYDQIAHAPAWLALGFSARALYMQLRVKLKHTNNGNIEATLGQLKHSGFRSSSTLAKALRELETVGLLAKTRQGGITAGGRLCNLYRFTDKPTMEFPKLCLRALKATHDWRQWAGVREAKAAVRAAHAGAKRPSSDSVGENAGKPQESKRIGSNSEALGANLSSKSGPRAAGSVRKPKLVQVA
;
A
#
# COMPACT_ATOMS: atom_id res chain seq x y z
N MET A 1 49.83 -8.31 4.63
CA MET A 1 48.69 -8.50 3.69
C MET A 1 47.88 -7.21 3.67
N GLY A 2 48.02 -6.40 2.61
CA GLY A 2 47.27 -5.16 2.46
C GLY A 2 45.82 -5.46 2.08
N ARG A 3 44.85 -4.98 2.87
CA ARG A 3 43.43 -5.04 2.48
C ARG A 3 43.22 -4.02 1.37
N SER A 4 42.91 -4.49 0.16
CA SER A 4 42.39 -3.65 -0.92
C SER A 4 41.17 -2.89 -0.38
N THR A 5 41.24 -1.56 -0.36
CA THR A 5 40.15 -0.67 0.08
C THR A 5 39.17 -0.34 -1.04
N THR A 6 39.39 -0.88 -2.24
CA THR A 6 38.53 -0.62 -3.39
C THR A 6 37.31 -1.51 -3.31
N PHE A 7 36.14 -0.90 -3.10
CA PHE A 7 34.86 -1.59 -3.24
C PHE A 7 34.70 -2.02 -4.70
N GLU A 8 34.78 -3.33 -4.94
CA GLU A 8 34.45 -3.90 -6.25
C GLU A 8 32.97 -3.62 -6.54
N LYS A 9 32.72 -3.03 -7.72
CA LYS A 9 31.38 -2.66 -8.13
C LYS A 9 30.66 -3.91 -8.62
N ASP A 10 29.54 -4.24 -7.98
CA ASP A 10 28.69 -5.35 -8.42
C ASP A 10 28.00 -4.98 -9.75
N ASP A 11 28.24 -5.78 -10.80
CA ASP A 11 27.65 -5.62 -12.13
C ASP A 11 26.12 -5.82 -12.11
N MET A 12 25.60 -6.62 -11.18
CA MET A 12 24.16 -6.83 -11.00
C MET A 12 23.49 -5.70 -10.21
N GLY A 13 24.28 -4.77 -9.67
CA GLY A 13 23.80 -3.60 -8.94
C GLY A 13 23.48 -3.87 -7.48
N ALA A 14 22.49 -3.15 -6.93
CA ALA A 14 22.18 -3.21 -5.51
C ALA A 14 21.40 -4.49 -5.15
N HIS A 15 21.86 -5.20 -4.13
CA HIS A 15 21.21 -6.40 -3.60
C HIS A 15 20.49 -6.13 -2.27
N ALA A 16 19.37 -6.84 -2.06
CA ALA A 16 18.69 -6.90 -0.78
C ALA A 16 19.27 -8.04 0.07
N ARG A 17 19.58 -7.77 1.34
CA ARG A 17 20.05 -8.79 2.29
C ARG A 17 18.95 -9.15 3.29
N LEU A 18 18.85 -10.44 3.58
CA LEU A 18 18.18 -10.93 4.79
C LEU A 18 19.26 -11.25 5.82
N TYR A 19 19.21 -10.57 6.97
CA TYR A 19 20.14 -10.86 8.05
C TYR A 19 19.82 -12.22 8.67
N ASP A 20 20.88 -12.97 9.01
CA ASP A 20 20.78 -14.28 9.66
C ASP A 20 19.89 -14.26 10.91
N GLN A 21 20.08 -13.25 11.78
CA GLN A 21 19.25 -13.06 12.98
C GLN A 21 17.75 -12.89 12.67
N ILE A 22 17.41 -12.29 11.53
CA ILE A 22 16.00 -12.15 11.11
C ILE A 22 15.53 -13.46 10.48
N ALA A 23 16.34 -14.10 9.65
CA ALA A 23 16.00 -15.36 8.99
C ALA A 23 15.64 -16.47 9.99
N HIS A 24 16.34 -16.52 11.13
CA HIS A 24 16.11 -17.50 12.19
C HIS A 24 15.17 -17.01 13.30
N ALA A 25 14.69 -15.75 13.24
CA ALA A 25 13.78 -15.22 14.25
C ALA A 25 12.39 -15.88 14.15
N PRO A 26 11.71 -16.12 15.29
CA PRO A 26 10.34 -16.62 15.31
C PRO A 26 9.36 -15.75 14.49
N ALA A 27 9.59 -14.44 14.49
CA ALA A 27 8.84 -13.47 13.69
C ALA A 27 8.84 -13.80 12.19
N TRP A 28 10.02 -14.12 11.62
CA TRP A 28 10.16 -14.45 10.20
C TRP A 28 9.56 -15.82 9.85
N LEU A 29 9.80 -16.80 10.73
CA LEU A 29 9.32 -18.16 10.56
C LEU A 29 7.78 -18.26 10.65
N ALA A 30 7.13 -17.34 11.35
CA ALA A 30 5.68 -17.26 11.44
C ALA A 30 4.98 -16.71 10.19
N LEU A 31 5.68 -15.95 9.35
CA LEU A 31 5.10 -15.30 8.16
C LEU A 31 4.65 -16.30 7.09
N GLY A 32 3.58 -15.95 6.39
CA GLY A 32 3.18 -16.61 5.14
C GLY A 32 4.08 -16.22 3.96
N PHE A 33 4.02 -17.02 2.88
CA PHE A 33 4.84 -16.81 1.69
C PHE A 33 4.67 -15.42 1.07
N SER A 34 3.44 -14.93 0.96
CA SER A 34 3.16 -13.59 0.42
C SER A 34 3.78 -12.47 1.26
N ALA A 35 3.83 -12.62 2.58
CA ALA A 35 4.46 -11.65 3.47
C ALA A 35 5.98 -11.66 3.35
N ARG A 36 6.60 -12.85 3.25
CA ARG A 36 8.05 -12.96 2.99
C ARG A 36 8.44 -12.37 1.64
N ALA A 37 7.68 -12.67 0.59
CA ALA A 37 7.89 -12.09 -0.74
C ALA A 37 7.75 -10.56 -0.72
N LEU A 38 6.73 -10.04 -0.04
CA LEU A 38 6.53 -8.60 0.11
C LEU A 38 7.71 -7.96 0.83
N TYR A 39 8.16 -8.55 1.94
CA TYR A 39 9.31 -8.06 2.69
C TYR A 39 10.56 -7.94 1.80
N MET A 40 10.86 -8.98 1.02
CA MET A 40 12.00 -8.97 0.09
C MET A 40 11.84 -7.89 -0.98
N GLN A 41 10.64 -7.74 -1.56
CA GLN A 41 10.40 -6.71 -2.55
C GLN A 41 10.56 -5.28 -1.98
N LEU A 42 10.11 -5.06 -0.75
CA LEU A 42 10.31 -3.79 -0.05
C LEU A 42 11.78 -3.59 0.35
N ARG A 43 12.53 -4.66 0.64
CA ARG A 43 13.97 -4.58 0.91
C ARG A 43 14.77 -4.16 -0.30
N VAL A 44 14.41 -4.61 -1.50
CA VAL A 44 15.04 -4.14 -2.74
C VAL A 44 14.79 -2.64 -2.94
N LYS A 45 13.62 -2.13 -2.55
CA LYS A 45 13.30 -0.69 -2.61
C LYS A 45 13.99 0.15 -1.54
N LEU A 46 14.50 -0.49 -0.48
CA LEU A 46 15.16 0.21 0.61
C LEU A 46 16.53 0.72 0.15
N LYS A 47 16.72 2.02 0.26
CA LYS A 47 17.98 2.73 0.09
C LYS A 47 18.48 3.18 1.46
N HIS A 48 19.73 3.62 1.53
CA HIS A 48 20.33 4.08 2.79
C HIS A 48 19.54 5.21 3.47
N THR A 49 18.88 6.07 2.69
CA THR A 49 18.25 7.31 3.16
C THR A 49 16.74 7.30 3.19
N ASN A 50 16.05 6.24 2.76
CA ASN A 50 14.59 6.24 2.58
C ASN A 50 13.82 5.40 3.60
N ASN A 51 14.46 4.85 4.64
CA ASN A 51 13.76 4.09 5.66
C ASN A 51 12.76 4.98 6.40
N GLY A 52 11.46 4.63 6.31
CA GLY A 52 10.34 5.44 6.79
C GLY A 52 9.50 6.09 5.69
N ASN A 53 10.03 6.17 4.47
CA ASN A 53 9.32 6.62 3.28
C ASN A 53 9.23 5.49 2.24
N ILE A 54 8.85 4.29 2.70
CA ILE A 54 8.65 3.14 1.82
C ILE A 54 7.15 2.98 1.59
N GLU A 55 6.75 3.16 0.34
CA GLU A 55 5.38 2.92 -0.06
C GLU A 55 5.18 1.47 -0.51
N ALA A 56 4.05 0.89 -0.11
CA ALA A 56 3.60 -0.44 -0.53
C ALA A 56 2.26 -0.31 -1.27
N THR A 57 2.29 0.35 -2.44
CA THR A 57 1.09 0.53 -3.27
C THR A 57 0.91 -0.64 -4.24
N LEU A 58 -0.33 -1.02 -4.51
CA LEU A 58 -0.64 -2.11 -5.43
C LEU A 58 -0.10 -1.82 -6.84
N GLY A 59 -0.20 -0.57 -7.31
CA GLY A 59 0.29 -0.17 -8.63
C GLY A 59 1.76 -0.53 -8.86
N GLN A 60 2.62 -0.29 -7.86
CA GLN A 60 4.04 -0.60 -7.96
C GLN A 60 4.35 -2.09 -7.79
N LEU A 61 3.59 -2.78 -6.94
CA LEU A 61 3.82 -4.18 -6.62
C LEU A 61 3.17 -5.16 -7.61
N LYS A 62 2.35 -4.66 -8.56
CA LYS A 62 1.74 -5.46 -9.63
C LYS A 62 2.77 -6.22 -10.45
N HIS A 63 3.86 -5.55 -10.84
CA HIS A 63 4.94 -6.17 -11.61
C HIS A 63 5.72 -7.21 -10.80
N SER A 64 5.71 -7.10 -9.47
CA SER A 64 6.29 -8.07 -8.53
C SER A 64 5.35 -9.24 -8.20
N GLY A 65 4.21 -9.38 -8.89
CA GLY A 65 3.27 -10.48 -8.72
C GLY A 65 2.11 -10.22 -7.74
N PHE A 66 2.04 -9.05 -7.11
CA PHE A 66 0.90 -8.70 -6.24
C PHE A 66 -0.27 -8.19 -7.08
N ARG A 67 -1.23 -9.08 -7.37
CA ARG A 67 -2.40 -8.77 -8.20
C ARG A 67 -3.61 -8.28 -7.41
N SER A 68 -3.73 -8.68 -6.14
CA SER A 68 -4.88 -8.37 -5.29
C SER A 68 -4.51 -7.44 -4.13
N SER A 69 -5.37 -6.44 -3.90
CA SER A 69 -5.29 -5.58 -2.72
C SER A 69 -5.50 -6.36 -1.42
N SER A 70 -6.32 -7.41 -1.42
CA SER A 70 -6.57 -8.25 -0.24
C SER A 70 -5.32 -9.03 0.17
N THR A 71 -4.59 -9.59 -0.79
CA THR A 71 -3.33 -10.29 -0.54
C THR A 71 -2.25 -9.35 -0.02
N LEU A 72 -2.15 -8.14 -0.60
CA LEU A 72 -1.23 -7.11 -0.14
C LEU A 72 -1.55 -6.66 1.29
N ALA A 73 -2.83 -6.37 1.58
CA ALA A 73 -3.27 -5.98 2.92
C ALA A 73 -3.04 -7.09 3.95
N LYS A 74 -3.27 -8.35 3.57
CA LYS A 74 -2.95 -9.53 4.40
C LYS A 74 -1.46 -9.57 4.72
N ALA A 75 -0.61 -9.50 3.71
CA ALA A 75 0.85 -9.55 3.86
C ALA A 75 1.39 -8.40 4.73
N LEU A 76 0.90 -7.17 4.51
CA LEU A 76 1.27 -6.02 5.34
C LEU A 76 0.87 -6.21 6.80
N ARG A 77 -0.34 -6.71 7.06
CA ARG A 77 -0.80 -7.00 8.42
C ARG A 77 0.08 -8.04 9.11
N GLU A 78 0.49 -9.09 8.41
CA GLU A 78 1.41 -10.10 8.98
C GLU A 78 2.73 -9.45 9.39
N LEU A 79 3.33 -8.64 8.50
CA LEU A 79 4.62 -7.97 8.74
C LEU A 79 4.55 -6.94 9.88
N GLU A 80 3.45 -6.20 9.96
CA GLU A 80 3.16 -5.27 11.06
C GLU A 80 2.97 -6.01 12.38
N THR A 81 2.21 -7.10 12.38
CA THR A 81 1.91 -7.89 13.58
C THR A 81 3.18 -8.47 14.18
N VAL A 82 4.04 -9.06 13.35
CA VAL A 82 5.29 -9.66 13.85
C VAL A 82 6.38 -8.62 14.17
N GLY A 83 6.16 -7.32 13.89
CA GLY A 83 7.10 -6.27 14.21
C GLY A 83 8.32 -6.19 13.28
N LEU A 84 8.26 -6.75 12.07
CA LEU A 84 9.31 -6.60 11.06
C LEU A 84 9.17 -5.30 10.26
N LEU A 85 7.93 -4.80 10.16
CA LEU A 85 7.57 -3.56 9.49
C LEU A 85 6.69 -2.73 10.42
N ALA A 86 6.81 -1.42 10.38
CA ALA A 86 5.94 -0.53 11.13
C ALA A 86 5.42 0.59 10.22
N LYS A 87 4.16 0.99 10.40
CA LYS A 87 3.58 2.13 9.70
C LYS A 87 4.15 3.42 10.26
N THR A 88 4.70 4.26 9.39
CA THR A 88 5.18 5.61 9.74
C THR A 88 4.11 6.65 9.49
N ARG A 89 3.32 6.50 8.42
CA ARG A 89 2.20 7.37 8.09
C ARG A 89 0.98 6.54 7.74
N GLN A 90 -0.13 6.85 8.39
CA GLN A 90 -1.43 6.31 8.01
C GLN A 90 -1.91 7.04 6.74
N GLY A 91 -2.16 6.26 5.69
CA GLY A 91 -2.82 6.74 4.48
C GLY A 91 -4.31 6.95 4.69
N GLY A 92 -4.95 7.64 3.74
CA GLY A 92 -6.35 8.03 3.84
C GLY A 92 -6.80 8.84 2.62
N ILE A 93 -8.08 9.20 2.61
CA ILE A 93 -8.61 10.17 1.65
C ILE A 93 -8.55 11.53 2.33
N THR A 94 -7.77 12.44 1.78
CA THR A 94 -7.63 13.82 2.28
C THR A 94 -7.88 14.77 1.13
N ALA A 95 -8.69 15.82 1.36
CA ALA A 95 -8.95 16.97 0.49
C ALA A 95 -8.53 16.81 -0.99
N GLY A 96 -9.20 15.91 -1.72
CA GLY A 96 -9.01 15.71 -3.17
C GLY A 96 -8.06 14.60 -3.62
N GLY A 97 -7.46 13.82 -2.71
CA GLY A 97 -6.51 12.76 -3.07
C GLY A 97 -6.50 11.54 -2.16
N ARG A 98 -5.93 10.43 -2.66
CA ARG A 98 -5.69 9.20 -1.90
C ARG A 98 -4.23 9.15 -1.49
N LEU A 99 -3.96 9.22 -0.19
CA LEU A 99 -2.62 9.05 0.37
C LEU A 99 -2.34 7.57 0.65
N CYS A 100 -1.15 7.11 0.27
CA CYS A 100 -0.67 5.78 0.59
C CYS A 100 -0.09 5.71 2.01
N ASN A 101 -0.19 4.52 2.60
CA ASN A 101 0.52 4.17 3.82
C ASN A 101 2.02 4.16 3.54
N LEU A 102 2.79 4.72 4.46
CA LEU A 102 4.25 4.63 4.46
C LEU A 102 4.71 3.71 5.57
N TYR A 103 5.80 3.01 5.29
CA TYR A 103 6.35 2.00 6.16
C TYR A 103 7.84 2.23 6.43
N ARG A 104 8.29 1.73 7.58
CA ARG A 104 9.69 1.57 7.95
C ARG A 104 9.96 0.12 8.29
N PHE A 105 11.20 -0.31 8.06
CA PHE A 105 11.70 -1.51 8.70
C PHE A 105 12.17 -1.21 10.12
N THR A 106 11.88 -2.12 11.05
CA THR A 106 12.17 -1.94 12.47
C THR A 106 13.62 -2.24 12.84
N ASP A 107 14.36 -2.93 11.98
CA ASP A 107 15.78 -3.26 12.16
C ASP A 107 16.75 -2.11 11.83
N LYS A 108 16.29 -1.09 11.10
CA LYS A 108 17.09 0.07 10.72
C LYS A 108 16.54 1.35 11.32
N PRO A 109 17.39 2.35 11.62
CA PRO A 109 16.92 3.66 12.03
C PRO A 109 16.07 4.29 10.91
N THR A 110 15.05 5.02 11.32
CA THR A 110 14.21 5.81 10.42
C THR A 110 14.77 7.21 10.34
N MET A 111 14.89 7.72 9.11
CA MET A 111 15.36 9.08 8.87
C MET A 111 14.23 10.07 9.09
N GLU A 112 14.60 11.32 9.40
CA GLU A 112 13.64 12.40 9.47
C GLU A 112 13.18 12.82 8.07
N PHE A 113 11.87 13.02 7.91
CA PHE A 113 11.30 13.60 6.70
C PHE A 113 10.34 14.74 7.09
N PRO A 114 10.82 15.98 7.19
CA PRO A 114 10.01 17.13 7.59
C PRO A 114 8.78 17.33 6.69
N LYS A 115 8.94 17.14 5.37
CA LYS A 115 7.84 17.23 4.39
C LYS A 115 6.74 16.19 4.58
N LEU A 116 7.06 15.07 5.21
CA LEU A 116 6.12 13.97 5.50
C LEU A 116 5.72 13.96 6.98
N CYS A 117 6.18 14.95 7.77
CA CYS A 117 6.03 15.04 9.22
C CYS A 117 6.52 13.78 9.97
N LEU A 118 7.57 13.13 9.47
CA LEU A 118 8.16 11.94 10.09
C LEU A 118 9.39 12.32 10.90
N ARG A 119 9.40 11.96 12.19
CA ARG A 119 10.56 12.12 13.08
C ARG A 119 11.59 11.03 12.83
N ALA A 120 12.86 11.32 13.12
CA ALA A 120 13.88 10.29 13.19
C ALA A 120 13.60 9.34 14.36
N LEU A 121 13.70 8.03 14.12
CA LEU A 121 13.56 7.00 15.16
C LEU A 121 14.76 6.06 15.11
N LYS A 122 15.22 5.62 16.29
CA LYS A 122 16.20 4.52 16.39
C LYS A 122 15.58 3.22 15.89
N ALA A 123 16.42 2.28 15.46
CA ALA A 123 15.99 0.90 15.18
C ALA A 123 15.34 0.31 16.45
N THR A 124 14.10 -0.15 16.34
CA THR A 124 13.30 -0.62 17.47
C THR A 124 13.36 -2.14 17.63
N HIS A 125 13.67 -2.88 16.56
CA HIS A 125 13.81 -4.34 16.54
C HIS A 125 12.60 -5.10 17.14
N ASP A 126 11.39 -4.60 16.93
CA ASP A 126 10.13 -5.13 17.50
C ASP A 126 9.95 -6.64 17.25
N TRP A 127 10.50 -7.16 16.15
CA TRP A 127 10.52 -8.58 15.81
C TRP A 127 11.21 -9.49 16.84
N ARG A 128 11.98 -8.94 17.78
CA ARG A 128 12.64 -9.68 18.86
C ARG A 128 11.71 -10.03 20.02
N GLN A 129 10.51 -9.46 20.08
CA GLN A 129 9.57 -9.69 21.19
C GLN A 129 9.03 -11.12 21.24
N TRP A 130 9.13 -11.87 20.14
CA TRP A 130 8.57 -13.22 20.04
C TRP A 130 9.55 -14.28 20.52
N ALA A 131 9.20 -14.98 21.61
CA ALA A 131 10.00 -16.10 22.12
C ALA A 131 9.81 -17.38 21.29
N GLY A 132 8.64 -17.57 20.67
CA GLY A 132 8.31 -18.81 19.95
C GLY A 132 7.53 -18.62 18.66
N VAL A 133 7.73 -19.53 17.70
CA VAL A 133 7.05 -19.50 16.39
C VAL A 133 5.54 -19.69 16.53
N ARG A 134 5.12 -20.53 17.49
CA ARG A 134 3.70 -20.80 17.75
C ARG A 134 2.95 -19.55 18.21
N GLU A 135 3.57 -18.77 19.09
CA GLU A 135 3.04 -17.51 19.60
C GLU A 135 2.91 -16.47 18.48
N ALA A 136 3.98 -16.27 17.71
CA ALA A 136 3.96 -15.34 16.58
C ALA A 136 2.91 -15.75 15.52
N LYS A 137 2.76 -17.05 15.22
CA LYS A 137 1.70 -17.55 14.33
C LYS A 137 0.31 -17.33 14.90
N ALA A 138 0.12 -17.51 16.20
CA ALA A 138 -1.15 -17.26 16.87
C ALA A 138 -1.54 -15.77 16.79
N ALA A 139 -0.59 -14.87 17.02
CA ALA A 139 -0.79 -13.43 16.85
C ALA A 139 -1.16 -13.05 15.41
N VAL A 140 -0.45 -13.60 14.42
CA VAL A 140 -0.79 -13.42 13.00
C VAL A 140 -2.20 -13.90 12.69
N ARG A 141 -2.59 -15.08 13.20
CA ARG A 141 -3.95 -15.62 13.02
C ARG A 141 -5.01 -14.73 13.66
N ALA A 142 -4.76 -14.24 14.88
CA ALA A 142 -5.65 -13.31 15.57
C ALA A 142 -5.81 -11.99 14.79
N ALA A 143 -4.72 -11.45 14.24
CA ALA A 143 -4.75 -10.25 13.41
C ALA A 143 -5.58 -10.46 12.13
N HIS A 144 -5.52 -11.65 11.52
CA HIS A 144 -6.38 -11.99 10.38
C HIS A 144 -7.85 -12.13 10.76
N ALA A 145 -8.13 -12.76 11.91
CA ALA A 145 -9.48 -12.93 12.41
C ALA A 145 -10.14 -11.57 12.72
N GLY A 146 -9.44 -10.68 13.43
CA GLY A 146 -9.98 -9.35 13.77
C GLY A 146 -10.24 -8.44 12.57
N ALA A 147 -9.65 -8.74 11.41
CA ALA A 147 -9.88 -8.00 10.19
C ALA A 147 -10.95 -8.59 9.27
N LYS A 148 -11.36 -9.84 9.51
CA LYS A 148 -12.56 -10.37 8.86
C LYS A 148 -13.73 -9.63 9.50
N ARG A 149 -14.50 -8.87 8.70
CA ARG A 149 -15.75 -8.28 9.20
C ARG A 149 -16.61 -9.43 9.74
N PRO A 150 -17.34 -9.25 10.86
CA PRO A 150 -18.33 -10.23 11.26
C PRO A 150 -19.28 -10.45 10.07
N SER A 151 -19.51 -11.70 9.71
CA SER A 151 -20.59 -12.02 8.76
C SER A 151 -21.89 -11.49 9.36
N SER A 152 -22.80 -11.04 8.49
CA SER A 152 -24.15 -10.60 8.86
C SER A 152 -24.94 -11.60 9.70
N ASP A 153 -24.47 -12.85 9.79
CA ASP A 153 -25.14 -13.96 10.46
C ASP A 153 -24.99 -13.97 11.99
N SER A 154 -24.20 -13.04 12.56
CA SER A 154 -24.06 -12.88 14.02
C SER A 154 -24.66 -11.57 14.55
N VAL A 155 -25.59 -10.94 13.80
CA VAL A 155 -26.46 -9.88 14.33
C VAL A 155 -27.72 -10.56 14.84
N GLY A 156 -27.82 -10.72 16.17
CA GLY A 156 -29.06 -11.13 16.81
C GLY A 156 -30.21 -10.20 16.41
N GLU A 157 -31.40 -10.79 16.31
CA GLU A 157 -32.67 -10.11 16.02
C GLU A 157 -32.78 -8.78 16.78
N ASN A 158 -32.59 -7.68 16.07
CA ASN A 158 -33.25 -6.43 16.40
C ASN A 158 -33.68 -5.79 15.09
N ALA A 159 -34.97 -5.90 14.81
CA ALA A 159 -35.64 -5.41 13.62
C ALA A 159 -35.61 -3.87 13.58
N GLY A 160 -34.54 -3.30 13.02
CA GLY A 160 -34.53 -1.94 12.50
C GLY A 160 -34.90 -1.97 11.03
N LYS A 161 -36.12 -1.53 10.69
CA LYS A 161 -36.60 -1.41 9.30
C LYS A 161 -35.57 -0.69 8.41
N PRO A 162 -35.34 -1.12 7.15
CA PRO A 162 -34.47 -0.39 6.23
C PRO A 162 -35.05 1.01 5.98
N GLN A 163 -34.31 2.07 6.35
CA GLN A 163 -34.65 3.42 5.90
C GLN A 163 -34.34 3.51 4.40
N GLU A 164 -35.41 3.67 3.63
CA GLU A 164 -35.37 4.03 2.22
C GLU A 164 -34.69 5.40 2.05
N SER A 165 -33.60 5.43 1.29
CA SER A 165 -32.87 6.67 1.02
C SER A 165 -33.69 7.56 0.08
N LYS A 166 -34.40 8.55 0.64
CA LYS A 166 -35.01 9.63 -0.15
C LYS A 166 -33.91 10.41 -0.87
N ARG A 167 -33.89 10.31 -2.20
CA ARG A 167 -33.14 11.23 -3.06
C ARG A 167 -33.76 12.62 -2.91
N ILE A 168 -33.08 13.53 -2.22
CA ILE A 168 -33.45 14.95 -2.18
C ILE A 168 -33.01 15.56 -3.50
N GLY A 169 -33.96 15.74 -4.42
CA GLY A 169 -33.82 16.65 -5.56
C GLY A 169 -34.01 18.07 -5.05
N SER A 170 -32.98 18.90 -5.16
CA SER A 170 -33.10 20.34 -4.91
C SER A 170 -33.82 20.99 -6.09
N ASN A 171 -35.12 21.25 -5.91
CA ASN A 171 -35.84 22.27 -6.66
C ASN A 171 -35.47 23.64 -6.08
N SER A 172 -34.71 24.44 -6.83
CA SER A 172 -34.71 25.89 -6.66
C SER A 172 -35.41 26.47 -7.88
N GLU A 173 -36.60 27.01 -7.64
CA GLU A 173 -37.50 27.61 -8.63
C GLU A 173 -36.96 28.91 -9.23
N ALA A 174 -37.60 29.25 -10.35
CA ALA A 174 -37.29 30.27 -11.33
C ALA A 174 -37.25 31.72 -10.81
N LEU A 175 -36.35 32.51 -11.40
CA LEU A 175 -36.62 33.89 -11.80
C LEU A 175 -36.02 34.09 -13.19
N GLY A 176 -36.87 34.56 -14.11
CA GLY A 176 -36.69 34.44 -15.55
C GLY A 176 -35.80 35.49 -16.22
N ALA A 177 -35.42 35.18 -17.46
CA ALA A 177 -35.26 36.14 -18.53
C ALA A 177 -35.42 35.39 -19.86
N ASN A 178 -36.50 35.70 -20.55
CA ASN A 178 -36.85 35.19 -21.86
C ASN A 178 -36.06 35.98 -22.91
N LEU A 179 -35.12 35.36 -23.63
CA LEU A 179 -34.54 35.91 -24.85
C LEU A 179 -34.38 34.81 -25.89
N SER A 180 -35.14 34.98 -26.96
CA SER A 180 -35.22 34.18 -28.16
C SER A 180 -33.91 34.21 -28.97
N SER A 181 -33.57 33.10 -29.63
CA SER A 181 -33.16 33.09 -31.04
C SER A 181 -32.82 31.67 -31.54
N LYS A 182 -33.15 31.47 -32.81
CA LYS A 182 -33.10 30.25 -33.61
C LYS A 182 -31.67 29.76 -33.89
N SER A 183 -31.45 28.46 -34.00
CA SER A 183 -30.66 27.84 -35.11
C SER A 183 -30.59 26.30 -34.99
N GLY A 184 -30.70 25.63 -36.16
CA GLY A 184 -31.05 24.22 -36.36
C GLY A 184 -29.96 23.15 -36.10
N PRO A 185 -30.23 21.89 -36.52
CA PRO A 185 -29.41 20.73 -36.15
C PRO A 185 -28.10 20.68 -36.94
N ARG A 186 -26.99 20.45 -36.23
CA ARG A 186 -25.64 20.33 -36.78
C ARG A 186 -25.31 18.86 -37.09
N ALA A 187 -24.89 18.63 -38.33
CA ALA A 187 -24.61 17.34 -38.94
C ALA A 187 -23.44 16.55 -38.31
N ALA A 188 -23.49 15.23 -38.54
CA ALA A 188 -22.50 14.24 -38.13
C ALA A 188 -21.09 14.50 -38.71
N GLY A 189 -20.09 14.47 -37.84
CA GLY A 189 -18.68 14.64 -38.20
C GLY A 189 -18.06 13.37 -38.79
N SER A 190 -17.51 13.52 -40.00
CA SER A 190 -16.82 12.51 -40.81
C SER A 190 -15.45 12.09 -40.24
N VAL A 191 -15.18 10.78 -40.31
CA VAL A 191 -13.94 10.10 -39.94
C VAL A 191 -12.85 10.39 -40.98
N ARG A 192 -11.71 10.95 -40.56
CA ARG A 192 -10.52 11.11 -41.42
C ARG A 192 -9.65 9.84 -41.39
N LYS A 193 -9.37 9.25 -42.54
CA LYS A 193 -8.36 8.19 -42.74
C LYS A 193 -6.95 8.79 -42.89
N PRO A 194 -5.88 8.13 -42.40
CA PRO A 194 -4.51 8.57 -42.63
C PRO A 194 -3.99 8.17 -44.03
N LYS A 195 -3.20 9.04 -44.65
CA LYS A 195 -2.54 8.85 -45.96
C LYS A 195 -1.30 7.95 -45.83
N LEU A 196 -1.16 6.99 -46.74
CA LEU A 196 0.08 6.26 -47.03
C LEU A 196 1.09 7.22 -47.68
N VAL A 197 2.35 7.14 -47.26
CA VAL A 197 3.50 7.80 -47.92
C VAL A 197 4.25 6.72 -48.70
N GLN A 198 4.34 6.86 -50.02
CA GLN A 198 5.24 6.08 -50.87
C GLN A 198 6.65 6.68 -50.82
N VAL A 199 7.64 5.82 -50.60
CA VAL A 199 9.06 6.13 -50.78
C VAL A 199 9.46 5.57 -52.14
N ALA A 200 10.09 6.41 -52.96
CA ALA A 200 10.76 6.03 -54.21
C ALA A 200 12.22 5.67 -53.92
#